data_AF-A0A6B1GKY1-F1
#
_entry.id   AF-A0A6B1GKY1-F1
#
_cell.length_a   1.000
_cell.length_b   1.000
_cell.length_c   1.000
_cell.angle_alpha   90.00
_cell.angle_beta   90.00
_cell.angle_gamma   90.00
#
_symmetry.space_group_name_H-M   'P 1'
#
loop_
_entity.id
_entity.type
_entity.pdbx_description
1 polymer ?
#
loop_
_entity_poly.entity_id
_entity_poly.type
_entity_poly.pdbx_seq_one_letter_code
_entity_poly.pdbx_strand_id
1 'polypeptide(L)'
;NGVLVGLVGITAGCATVEPWAAVVIGIVAGAVIVFGVELLDNLKIDDPVGAVPVHLFNGIWGTLAVGLFTTQANLAPNYGDSSSYGLLVGGGIEQLLIQALGVIAVGVWTVLTSVILFTAIKYTVGLRVSEAEEESGLDVAEHAMEAYPEFTGGRDPFGAHFGAAALSSSGAPIAGGAPEADEEATRAES
;
A
#
# COMPACT_ATOMS: atom_id res chain seq x y z
N ASN A 1 4.39 5.32 5.36
CA ASN A 1 4.40 5.68 3.91
C ASN A 1 5.09 7.01 3.56
N GLY A 2 5.65 7.77 4.51
CA GLY A 2 6.27 9.09 4.23
C GLY A 2 7.46 9.07 3.25
N VAL A 3 8.41 8.16 3.42
CA VAL A 3 9.58 8.04 2.52
C VAL A 3 9.14 7.62 1.11
N LEU A 4 8.17 6.71 1.00
CA LEU A 4 7.64 6.25 -0.27
C LEU A 4 6.97 7.38 -1.05
N VAL A 5 6.15 8.22 -0.40
CA VAL A 5 5.42 9.29 -1.09
C VAL A 5 6.35 10.42 -1.52
N GLY A 6 7.43 10.67 -0.76
CA GLY A 6 8.49 11.58 -1.19
C GLY A 6 9.20 11.09 -2.45
N LEU A 7 9.50 9.79 -2.53
CA LEU A 7 10.09 9.17 -3.72
C LEU A 7 9.13 9.23 -4.92
N VAL A 8 7.86 8.88 -4.74
CA VAL A 8 6.86 8.96 -5.81
C VAL A 8 6.68 10.40 -6.28
N GLY A 9 6.53 11.35 -5.35
CA GLY A 9 6.32 12.77 -5.66
C GLY A 9 7.46 13.38 -6.48
N ILE A 10 8.71 13.01 -6.19
CA ILE A 10 9.86 13.56 -6.94
C ILE A 10 10.13 12.85 -8.28
N THR A 11 9.55 11.67 -8.51
CA THR A 11 9.90 10.80 -9.65
C THR A 11 9.80 11.52 -10.99
N ALA A 12 8.73 12.28 -11.22
CA ALA A 12 8.51 12.95 -12.50
C ALA A 12 9.47 14.13 -12.76
N GLY A 13 9.91 14.82 -11.70
CA GLY A 13 10.73 16.03 -11.79
C GLY A 13 12.19 15.85 -11.40
N CYS A 14 12.63 14.61 -11.14
CA CYS A 14 13.92 14.32 -10.50
C CYS A 14 15.15 14.90 -11.24
N ALA A 15 15.04 15.07 -12.56
CA ALA A 15 16.09 15.64 -13.41
C ALA A 15 15.88 17.12 -13.77
N THR A 16 14.72 17.70 -13.46
CA THR A 16 14.31 19.01 -14.00
C THR A 16 14.04 20.08 -12.95
N VAL A 17 13.87 19.71 -11.68
CA VAL A 17 13.64 20.67 -10.58
C VAL A 17 14.91 20.89 -9.76
N GLU A 18 15.00 22.04 -9.11
CA GLU A 18 16.11 22.34 -8.19
C GLU A 18 16.02 21.54 -6.88
N PRO A 19 17.14 21.31 -6.17
CA PRO A 19 17.13 20.57 -4.90
C PRO A 19 16.19 21.14 -3.83
N TRP A 20 16.06 22.47 -3.76
CA TRP A 20 15.14 23.10 -2.80
C TRP A 20 13.67 22.80 -3.13
N ALA A 21 13.33 22.72 -4.43
CA ALA A 21 11.98 22.39 -4.87
C ALA A 21 11.67 20.91 -4.61
N ALA A 22 12.66 20.02 -4.75
CA ALA A 22 12.52 18.62 -4.41
C ALA A 22 12.09 18.40 -2.93
N VAL A 23 12.67 19.19 -2.01
CA VAL A 23 12.27 19.18 -0.59
C VAL A 23 10.80 19.60 -0.43
N VAL A 24 10.39 20.68 -1.10
CA VAL A 24 9.00 21.17 -1.07
C VAL A 24 8.03 20.12 -1.61
N ILE A 25 8.36 19.50 -2.75
CA ILE A 25 7.55 18.43 -3.37
C ILE A 25 7.36 17.26 -2.41
N GLY A 26 8.42 16.83 -1.73
CA GLY A 26 8.35 15.75 -0.75
C GLY A 26 7.50 16.10 0.49
N ILE A 27 7.59 17.33 0.99
CA ILE A 27 6.74 17.79 2.13
C ILE A 27 5.27 17.77 1.73
N VAL A 28 4.93 18.32 0.56
CA VAL A 28 3.54 18.32 0.07
C VAL A 28 3.06 16.89 -0.18
N ALA A 29 3.91 16.01 -0.72
CA ALA A 29 3.57 14.60 -0.90
C ALA A 29 3.20 13.91 0.43
N GLY A 30 3.93 14.26 1.51
CA GLY A 30 3.61 13.85 2.87
C GLY A 30 2.23 14.32 3.37
N ALA A 31 1.77 15.49 2.94
CA ALA A 31 0.41 15.95 3.25
C ALA A 31 -0.64 15.24 2.37
N VAL A 32 -0.36 15.08 1.08
CA VAL A 32 -1.26 14.42 0.11
C VAL A 32 -1.60 12.99 0.55
N ILE A 33 -0.64 12.24 1.10
CA ILE A 33 -0.92 10.87 1.58
C ILE A 33 -1.88 10.85 2.78
N VAL A 34 -1.75 11.78 3.72
CA VAL A 34 -2.61 11.83 4.93
C VAL A 34 -4.06 12.07 4.52
N PHE A 35 -4.29 13.11 3.72
CA PHE A 35 -5.63 13.42 3.22
C PHE A 35 -6.14 12.37 2.23
N GLY A 36 -5.24 11.73 1.48
CA GLY A 36 -5.58 10.67 0.54
C GLY A 36 -6.12 9.41 1.21
N VAL A 37 -5.48 8.96 2.29
CA VAL A 37 -5.94 7.83 3.09
C VAL A 37 -7.29 8.15 3.73
N GLU A 38 -7.39 9.31 4.40
CA GLU A 38 -8.65 9.76 5.03
C GLU A 38 -9.80 9.87 4.01
N LEU A 39 -9.53 10.31 2.78
CA LEU A 39 -10.52 10.36 1.71
C LEU A 39 -11.02 8.95 1.35
N LEU A 40 -10.14 7.97 1.17
CA LEU A 40 -10.55 6.61 0.80
C LEU A 40 -11.31 5.92 1.94
N ASP A 41 -10.86 6.11 3.17
CA ASP A 41 -11.55 5.60 4.36
C ASP A 41 -12.97 6.16 4.45
N ASN A 42 -13.15 7.46 4.24
CA ASN A 42 -14.46 8.12 4.23
C ASN A 42 -15.35 7.65 3.07
N LEU A 43 -14.76 7.21 1.96
CA LEU A 43 -15.47 6.62 0.82
C LEU A 43 -15.71 5.11 0.99
N LYS A 44 -15.23 4.50 2.09
CA LYS A 44 -15.28 3.05 2.34
C LYS A 44 -14.62 2.24 1.23
N ILE A 45 -13.54 2.78 0.67
CA ILE A 45 -12.69 2.10 -0.30
C ILE A 45 -11.54 1.50 0.48
N ASP A 46 -11.55 0.18 0.64
CA ASP A 46 -10.48 -0.55 1.33
C ASP A 46 -9.29 -0.73 0.37
N ASP A 47 -8.25 0.07 0.59
CA ASP A 47 -6.96 -0.01 -0.10
C ASP A 47 -5.92 -0.59 0.87
N PRO A 48 -5.79 -1.93 0.95
CA PRO A 48 -5.10 -2.61 2.06
C PRO A 48 -3.61 -2.28 2.14
N VAL A 49 -3.00 -1.82 1.05
CA VAL A 49 -1.57 -1.45 0.97
C VAL A 49 -1.36 0.05 0.84
N GLY A 50 -2.43 0.84 0.73
CA GLY A 50 -2.36 2.28 0.48
C GLY A 50 -1.78 2.65 -0.88
N ALA A 51 -1.95 1.79 -1.89
CA ALA A 51 -1.38 1.99 -3.23
C ALA A 51 -1.96 3.23 -3.92
N VAL A 52 -3.25 3.52 -3.75
CA VAL A 52 -3.91 4.66 -4.40
C VAL A 52 -3.38 5.97 -3.84
N PRO A 53 -3.34 6.22 -2.52
CA PRO A 53 -2.76 7.45 -1.99
C PRO A 53 -1.24 7.55 -2.22
N VAL A 54 -0.50 6.44 -2.17
CA VAL A 54 0.96 6.44 -2.40
C VAL A 54 1.33 6.67 -3.86
N HIS A 55 0.66 6.03 -4.81
CA HIS A 55 1.07 6.04 -6.22
C HIS A 55 0.18 6.94 -7.09
N LEU A 56 -1.14 6.86 -6.96
CA LEU A 56 -2.04 7.67 -7.79
C LEU A 56 -2.01 9.14 -7.37
N PHE A 57 -2.35 9.45 -6.11
CA PHE A 57 -2.47 10.85 -5.70
C PHE A 57 -1.12 11.57 -5.68
N ASN A 58 -0.08 10.93 -5.16
CA ASN A 58 1.27 11.49 -5.17
C ASN A 58 1.92 11.48 -6.56
N GLY A 59 1.57 10.54 -7.44
CA GLY A 59 2.00 10.56 -8.84
C GLY A 59 1.38 11.72 -9.61
N ILE A 60 0.10 12.02 -9.37
CA ILE A 60 -0.58 13.20 -9.91
C ILE A 60 0.11 14.47 -9.39
N TRP A 61 0.29 14.60 -8.07
CA TRP A 61 0.99 15.73 -7.47
C TRP A 61 2.39 15.93 -8.06
N GLY A 62 3.20 14.87 -8.09
CA GLY A 62 4.57 14.91 -8.63
C GLY A 62 4.61 15.34 -10.09
N THR A 63 3.69 14.84 -10.91
CA THR A 63 3.58 15.21 -12.33
C THR A 63 3.18 16.66 -12.51
N LEU A 64 2.25 17.18 -11.70
CA LEU A 64 1.88 18.59 -11.71
C LEU A 64 3.01 19.49 -11.18
N ALA A 65 3.77 19.01 -10.19
CA ALA A 65 4.91 19.72 -9.65
C ALA A 65 6.03 19.98 -10.68
N VAL A 66 6.20 19.10 -11.68
CA VAL A 66 7.04 19.36 -12.85
C VAL A 66 6.62 20.67 -13.53
N GLY A 67 5.32 20.85 -13.74
CA GLY A 67 4.75 22.06 -14.35
C GLY A 67 4.88 23.31 -13.49
N LEU A 68 5.13 23.16 -12.19
CA LEU A 68 5.31 24.27 -11.26
C LEU A 68 6.79 24.67 -11.11
N PHE A 69 7.69 23.69 -11.00
CA PHE A 69 9.05 23.91 -10.48
C PHE A 69 10.20 23.58 -11.44
N THR A 70 9.91 23.06 -12.64
CA THR A 70 10.97 22.75 -13.63
C THR A 70 11.73 24.01 -14.03
N THR A 71 13.06 24.00 -13.94
CA THR A 71 13.89 25.13 -14.35
C THR A 71 14.41 24.95 -15.77
N GLN A 72 14.58 26.06 -16.50
CA GLN A 72 15.17 26.02 -17.85
C GLN A 72 16.55 25.37 -17.86
N ALA A 73 17.37 25.69 -16.86
CA ALA A 73 18.73 25.20 -16.72
C ALA A 73 18.81 23.67 -16.62
N ASN A 74 17.82 23.03 -16.00
CA ASN A 74 17.76 21.58 -15.87
C ASN A 74 16.91 20.93 -16.96
N LEU A 75 15.97 21.65 -17.57
CA LEU A 75 15.16 21.13 -18.68
C LEU A 75 16.00 20.96 -19.97
N ALA A 76 16.71 22.00 -20.38
CA ALA A 76 17.47 22.04 -21.62
C ALA A 76 18.47 20.87 -21.81
N PRO A 77 19.33 20.54 -20.83
CA PRO A 77 20.30 19.45 -21.00
C PRO A 77 19.68 18.05 -20.98
N ASN A 78 18.49 17.87 -20.39
CA ASN A 78 17.86 16.55 -20.22
C ASN A 78 16.79 16.24 -21.27
N TYR A 79 16.08 17.27 -21.77
CA TYR A 79 14.90 17.10 -22.63
C TYR A 79 14.88 18.04 -23.85
N GLY A 80 15.91 18.86 -24.04
CA GLY A 80 16.00 19.83 -25.13
C GLY A 80 15.51 21.22 -24.74
N ASP A 81 15.87 22.21 -25.55
CA ASP A 81 15.54 23.60 -25.28
C ASP A 81 14.04 23.87 -25.52
N SER A 82 13.40 24.47 -24.53
CA SER A 82 11.97 24.80 -24.52
C SER A 82 11.80 26.21 -23.97
N SER A 83 10.96 27.04 -24.57
CA SER A 83 10.60 28.32 -23.95
C SER A 83 9.66 28.17 -22.75
N SER A 84 9.11 26.97 -22.56
CA SER A 84 8.04 26.66 -21.62
C SER A 84 8.56 25.72 -20.55
N TYR A 85 8.57 26.21 -19.31
CA TYR A 85 9.09 25.51 -18.12
C TYR A 85 8.23 25.88 -16.90
N GLY A 86 8.68 25.59 -15.68
CA GLY A 86 7.88 25.70 -14.46
C GLY A 86 7.25 27.08 -14.23
N LEU A 87 5.95 27.09 -13.95
CA LEU A 87 5.16 28.30 -13.74
C LEU A 87 5.73 29.19 -12.62
N LEU A 88 6.13 28.59 -11.50
CA LEU A 88 6.59 29.32 -10.32
C LEU A 88 8.04 29.82 -10.44
N VAL A 89 8.73 29.44 -11.51
CA VAL A 89 10.09 29.90 -11.81
C VAL A 89 10.16 30.76 -13.07
N GLY A 90 9.00 31.16 -13.62
CA GLY A 90 8.90 32.14 -14.71
C GLY A 90 8.64 31.56 -16.11
N GLY A 91 8.45 30.25 -16.25
CA GLY A 91 8.27 29.57 -17.54
C GLY A 91 6.86 29.61 -18.14
N GLY A 92 5.94 30.33 -17.51
CA GLY A 92 4.55 30.42 -17.94
C GLY A 92 3.69 29.21 -17.55
N ILE A 93 2.41 29.25 -17.92
CA ILE A 93 1.42 28.22 -17.53
C ILE A 93 1.44 26.98 -18.43
N GLU A 94 2.04 27.08 -19.60
CA GLU A 94 1.97 26.05 -20.64
C GLU A 94 2.48 24.70 -20.16
N GLN A 95 3.63 24.66 -19.48
CA GLN A 95 4.17 23.41 -18.95
C GLN A 95 3.21 22.75 -17.95
N LEU A 96 2.58 23.52 -17.06
CA LEU A 96 1.58 23.00 -16.13
C LEU A 96 0.38 22.38 -16.85
N LEU A 97 -0.09 23.01 -17.93
CA LEU A 97 -1.20 22.49 -18.73
C LEU A 97 -0.81 21.19 -19.47
N ILE A 98 0.41 21.12 -20.01
CA ILE A 98 0.94 19.91 -20.66
C ILE A 98 1.00 18.76 -19.64
N GLN A 99 1.53 19.01 -18.44
CA GLN A 99 1.59 18.00 -17.38
C GLN A 99 0.19 17.55 -16.93
N ALA A 100 -0.75 18.48 -16.77
CA ALA A 100 -2.13 18.16 -16.43
C ALA A 100 -2.83 17.33 -17.53
N LEU A 101 -2.61 17.66 -18.80
CA LEU A 101 -3.07 16.87 -19.93
C LEU A 101 -2.48 15.46 -19.91
N GLY A 102 -1.19 15.33 -19.62
CA GLY A 102 -0.52 14.04 -19.46
C GLY A 102 -1.14 13.18 -18.36
N VAL A 103 -1.41 13.76 -17.19
CA VAL A 103 -2.12 13.07 -16.09
C VAL A 103 -3.49 12.56 -16.56
N ILE A 104 -4.27 13.40 -17.22
CA ILE A 104 -5.60 13.02 -17.71
C ILE A 104 -5.49 11.92 -18.79
N ALA A 105 -4.58 12.06 -19.75
CA ALA A 105 -4.39 11.09 -20.82
C ALA A 105 -4.01 9.71 -20.27
N VAL A 106 -3.03 9.65 -19.35
CA VAL A 106 -2.62 8.40 -18.69
C VAL A 106 -3.74 7.86 -17.80
N GLY A 107 -4.46 8.72 -17.07
CA GLY A 107 -5.58 8.33 -16.23
C GLY A 107 -6.70 7.67 -17.04
N VAL A 108 -7.12 8.31 -18.14
CA VAL A 108 -8.15 7.78 -19.05
C VAL A 108 -7.70 6.44 -19.64
N TRP A 109 -6.47 6.37 -20.17
CA TRP A 109 -5.93 5.13 -20.71
C TRP A 109 -5.92 4.00 -19.66
N THR A 110 -5.41 4.29 -18.47
CA THR A 110 -5.28 3.30 -17.38
C THR A 110 -6.63 2.80 -16.91
N VAL A 111 -7.60 3.69 -16.67
CA VAL A 111 -8.95 3.29 -16.26
C VAL A 111 -9.63 2.46 -17.34
N LEU A 112 -9.60 2.90 -18.60
CA LEU A 112 -10.24 2.17 -19.70
C LEU A 112 -9.64 0.77 -19.87
N THR A 113 -8.32 0.67 -19.95
CA THR A 113 -7.64 -0.61 -20.14
C THR A 113 -7.81 -1.54 -18.93
N SER A 114 -7.72 -1.02 -17.71
CA SER A 114 -7.90 -1.81 -16.48
C SER A 114 -9.33 -2.32 -16.34
N VAL A 115 -10.34 -1.49 -16.62
CA VAL A 115 -11.75 -1.91 -16.60
C VAL A 115 -11.99 -3.02 -17.62
N ILE A 116 -11.50 -2.87 -18.85
CA ILE A 116 -11.63 -3.90 -19.89
C ILE A 116 -10.97 -5.20 -19.43
N LEU A 117 -9.72 -5.13 -18.97
CA LEU A 117 -8.94 -6.29 -18.55
C LEU A 117 -9.58 -7.01 -17.36
N PHE A 118 -9.86 -6.29 -16.27
CA PHE A 118 -10.42 -6.90 -15.06
C PHE A 118 -11.85 -7.40 -15.26
N THR A 119 -12.63 -6.75 -16.14
CA THR A 119 -13.95 -7.27 -16.53
C THR A 119 -13.81 -8.56 -17.33
N ALA A 120 -12.88 -8.64 -18.28
CA ALA A 120 -12.62 -9.86 -19.03
C ALA A 120 -12.17 -11.00 -18.11
N ILE A 121 -11.26 -10.74 -17.17
CA ILE A 121 -10.82 -11.71 -16.16
C ILE A 121 -12.00 -12.18 -15.30
N LYS A 122 -12.83 -11.26 -14.82
CA LYS A 122 -14.02 -11.56 -14.01
C LYS A 122 -14.97 -12.54 -14.68
N TYR A 123 -15.15 -12.46 -15.99
CA TYR A 123 -16.05 -13.34 -16.74
C TYR A 123 -15.40 -14.61 -17.32
N THR A 124 -14.08 -14.75 -17.20
CA THR A 124 -13.35 -15.91 -17.75
C THR A 124 -12.83 -16.83 -16.66
N VAL A 125 -11.99 -16.31 -15.76
CA VAL A 125 -11.33 -17.11 -14.71
C VAL A 125 -11.68 -16.67 -13.29
N GLY A 126 -12.19 -15.44 -13.11
CA GLY A 126 -12.44 -14.85 -11.80
C GLY A 126 -11.22 -14.15 -11.21
N LEU A 127 -11.43 -13.13 -10.38
CA LEU A 127 -10.36 -12.34 -9.73
C LEU A 127 -10.31 -12.53 -8.21
N ARG A 128 -11.44 -12.84 -7.58
CA ARG A 128 -11.58 -12.95 -6.12
C ARG A 128 -11.86 -14.41 -5.78
N VAL A 129 -11.24 -14.88 -4.70
CA VAL A 129 -11.52 -16.19 -4.10
C VAL A 129 -12.95 -16.27 -3.58
N SER A 130 -13.43 -17.46 -3.25
CA SER A 130 -14.75 -17.61 -2.62
C SER A 130 -14.75 -17.00 -1.21
N GLU A 131 -15.92 -16.58 -0.72
CA GLU A 131 -16.06 -15.98 0.62
C GLU A 131 -15.58 -16.92 1.73
N ALA A 132 -15.79 -18.24 1.58
CA ALA A 132 -15.29 -19.24 2.52
C ALA A 132 -13.75 -19.36 2.52
N GLU A 133 -13.10 -19.21 1.36
CA GLU A 133 -11.63 -19.18 1.26
C GLU A 133 -11.07 -17.85 1.79
N GLU A 134 -11.80 -16.75 1.59
CA GLU A 134 -11.45 -15.43 2.13
C GLU A 134 -11.50 -15.43 3.67
N GLU A 135 -12.53 -16.03 4.27
CA GLU A 135 -12.67 -16.15 5.73
C GLU A 135 -11.64 -17.10 6.36
N SER A 136 -11.31 -18.21 5.69
CA SER A 136 -10.34 -19.19 6.20
C SER A 136 -8.88 -18.76 6.03
N GLY A 137 -8.63 -17.74 5.20
CA GLY A 137 -7.31 -17.20 4.91
C GLY A 137 -6.65 -17.85 3.69
N LEU A 138 -6.12 -17.02 2.79
CA LEU A 138 -5.53 -17.50 1.53
C LEU A 138 -4.29 -18.37 1.73
N ASP A 139 -3.55 -18.21 2.83
CA ASP A 139 -2.38 -19.03 3.12
C ASP A 139 -2.74 -20.53 3.24
N VAL A 140 -3.88 -20.82 3.89
CA VAL A 140 -4.37 -22.19 4.07
C VAL A 140 -4.96 -22.74 2.77
N ALA A 141 -5.76 -21.93 2.08
CA ALA A 141 -6.46 -22.34 0.86
C ALA A 141 -5.51 -22.54 -0.34
N GLU A 142 -4.52 -21.67 -0.53
CA GLU A 142 -3.63 -21.69 -1.70
C GLU A 142 -2.28 -22.37 -1.43
N HIS A 143 -1.74 -22.25 -0.21
CA HIS A 143 -0.38 -22.72 0.11
C HIS A 143 -0.36 -23.88 1.12
N ALA A 144 -1.52 -24.29 1.65
CA ALA A 144 -1.66 -25.35 2.67
C ALA A 144 -0.74 -25.13 3.89
N MET A 145 -0.45 -23.86 4.21
CA MET A 145 0.41 -23.48 5.33
C MET A 145 -0.23 -22.31 6.10
N GLU A 146 0.12 -22.17 7.37
CA GLU A 146 -0.18 -20.96 8.14
C GLU A 146 1.05 -20.05 8.13
N ALA A 147 0.88 -18.74 7.89
CA ALA A 147 2.01 -17.80 7.87
C ALA A 147 2.64 -17.61 9.26
N TYR A 148 1.88 -17.83 10.34
CA TYR A 148 2.34 -17.66 11.71
C TYR A 148 1.81 -18.76 12.67
N PRO A 149 2.28 -20.00 12.52
CA PRO A 149 1.83 -21.15 13.32
C PRO A 149 2.06 -21.00 14.83
N GLU A 150 2.98 -20.12 15.23
CA GLU A 150 3.28 -19.77 16.62
C GLU A 150 2.21 -18.91 17.30
N PHE A 151 1.39 -18.17 16.54
CA PHE A 151 0.33 -17.31 17.07
C PHE A 151 -1.07 -17.94 17.00
N THR A 152 -1.23 -18.99 16.19
CA THR A 152 -2.48 -19.75 16.01
C THR A 152 -2.61 -20.96 16.95
N GLY A 153 -1.61 -21.20 17.81
CA GLY A 153 -1.61 -22.32 18.76
C GLY A 153 -1.42 -23.68 18.09
N GLY A 154 -0.45 -23.75 17.16
CA GLY A 154 -0.21 -24.88 16.26
C GLY A 154 -0.59 -26.26 16.82
N ARG A 155 -1.64 -26.84 16.25
CA ARG A 155 -1.62 -28.27 15.96
C ARG A 155 -0.81 -28.42 14.69
N ASP A 156 0.29 -29.14 14.78
CA ASP A 156 1.01 -29.58 13.61
C ASP A 156 0.06 -30.36 12.67
N PRO A 157 -0.04 -30.02 11.38
CA PRO A 157 -0.76 -30.87 10.43
C PRO A 157 -0.05 -32.22 10.22
N PHE A 158 1.19 -32.34 10.72
CA PHE A 158 2.11 -33.46 10.53
C PHE A 158 2.49 -34.18 11.83
N GLY A 159 1.58 -34.21 12.82
CA GLY A 159 1.78 -34.94 14.06
C GLY A 159 1.67 -36.47 13.92
N ALA A 160 2.65 -37.12 13.29
CA ALA A 160 2.99 -38.53 13.58
C ALA A 160 4.35 -38.93 13.01
N HIS A 161 5.15 -39.58 13.86
CA HIS A 161 6.45 -40.22 13.60
C HIS A 161 7.67 -39.31 13.71
N PHE A 162 8.13 -39.03 14.93
CA PHE A 162 9.45 -39.48 15.40
C PHE A 162 9.59 -39.25 16.92
N GLY A 163 9.65 -40.35 17.66
CA GLY A 163 10.48 -40.48 18.86
C GLY A 163 10.09 -39.68 20.11
N ALA A 164 9.17 -40.25 20.90
CA ALA A 164 9.23 -40.10 22.34
C ALA A 164 10.54 -40.76 22.86
N ALA A 165 11.60 -39.98 23.06
CA ALA A 165 12.68 -40.34 23.97
C ALA A 165 13.59 -39.14 24.26
N ALA A 166 13.83 -38.93 25.56
CA ALA A 166 14.87 -38.10 26.15
C ALA A 166 14.65 -36.58 26.10
N LEU A 167 14.16 -36.05 27.22
CA LEU A 167 14.97 -35.20 28.10
C LEU A 167 14.29 -35.13 29.47
N SER A 168 14.79 -35.99 30.37
CA SER A 168 14.57 -35.92 31.81
C SER A 168 15.73 -35.15 32.46
N SER A 169 15.43 -34.52 33.60
CA SER A 169 16.31 -33.81 34.57
C SER A 169 16.55 -32.33 34.26
N SER A 170 16.44 -31.36 35.17
CA SER A 170 16.17 -31.35 36.63
C SER A 170 15.80 -29.92 37.06
N GLY A 171 14.92 -29.74 38.05
CA GLY A 171 14.71 -28.45 38.73
C GLY A 171 13.49 -28.46 39.64
N ALA A 172 13.73 -28.41 40.95
CA ALA A 172 12.79 -28.66 42.05
C ALA A 172 11.65 -27.61 42.22
N PRO A 173 10.62 -27.89 43.06
CA PRO A 173 9.31 -27.24 43.00
C PRO A 173 9.20 -26.00 43.89
N ILE A 174 8.35 -25.05 43.49
CA ILE A 174 7.76 -24.07 44.43
C ILE A 174 6.32 -24.48 44.73
N ALA A 175 6.09 -24.69 46.01
CA ALA A 175 4.91 -25.25 46.61
C ALA A 175 3.73 -24.26 46.68
N GLY A 176 2.53 -24.82 46.57
CA GLY A 176 1.46 -24.58 47.55
C GLY A 176 0.55 -23.37 47.35
N GLY A 177 -0.63 -23.63 46.79
CA GLY A 177 -1.84 -22.81 46.93
C GLY A 177 -3.02 -23.54 46.28
N ALA A 178 -3.90 -24.10 47.10
CA ALA A 178 -4.95 -25.06 46.75
C ALA A 178 -6.13 -24.43 45.95
N PRO A 179 -7.04 -25.26 45.40
CA PRO A 179 -8.03 -24.88 44.39
C PRO A 179 -9.33 -24.39 45.02
N GLU A 180 -10.06 -23.53 44.31
CA GLU A 180 -11.49 -23.36 44.55
C GLU A 180 -12.23 -23.91 43.33
N ALA A 181 -12.94 -25.01 43.58
CA ALA A 181 -13.70 -25.77 42.59
C ALA A 181 -15.08 -25.14 42.37
N ASP A 182 -15.60 -25.39 41.16
CA ASP A 182 -17.00 -25.56 40.74
C ASP A 182 -18.09 -24.82 41.52
N GLU A 183 -18.99 -24.14 40.79
CA GLU A 183 -20.35 -24.64 40.49
C GLU A 183 -21.22 -23.54 39.85
N GLU A 184 -22.25 -23.96 39.11
CA GLU A 184 -23.39 -23.16 38.57
C GLU A 184 -23.20 -22.57 37.15
N ALA A 185 -23.41 -23.34 36.08
CA ALA A 185 -24.71 -23.71 35.51
C ALA A 185 -25.64 -22.52 35.19
N THR A 186 -25.94 -22.37 33.89
CA THR A 186 -27.21 -21.86 33.32
C THR A 186 -27.67 -20.43 33.61
N ARG A 187 -27.64 -19.60 32.56
CA ARG A 187 -28.65 -18.60 32.14
C ARG A 187 -28.05 -17.81 30.97
N ALA A 188 -28.75 -17.35 29.95
CA ALA A 188 -30.05 -17.62 29.35
C ALA A 188 -30.03 -16.74 28.09
N GLU A 189 -30.71 -17.20 27.05
CA GLU A 189 -31.03 -16.44 25.84
C GLU A 189 -31.74 -15.12 26.18
N SER A 190 -31.31 -14.02 25.55
CA SER A 190 -32.16 -12.90 25.10
C SER A 190 -31.38 -11.99 24.15
#